data_AF-A0A534PYY7-F1
#
_entry.id   AF-A0A534PYY7-F1
#
_cell.length_a   1.000
_cell.length_b   1.000
_cell.length_c   1.000
_cell.angle_alpha   90.00
_cell.angle_beta   90.00
_cell.angle_gamma   90.00
#
_symmetry.space_group_name_H-M   'P 1'
#
loop_
_entity.id
_entity.type
_entity.pdbx_description
1 polymer ?
#
loop_
_entity_poly.entity_id
_entity_poly.type
_entity_poly.pdbx_seq_one_letter_code
_entity_poly.pdbx_strand_id
1 'polypeptide(L)'
;GQGHVTRTLQAAIAAGRVAHAFLFAGPRGVGKTTTARLLAKALNCERGVSQEPCNECTNCREIGEGRAFDVLEIDGASHTQVDKMRDLMETVAHQPIRSR
;
A
#
# COMPACT_ATOMS: atom_id res chain seq x y z
N GLY A 1 11.42 -14.79 -0.52
CA GLY A 1 10.60 -15.91 -0.02
C GLY A 1 9.12 -15.86 -0.34
N GLN A 2 8.58 -14.82 -1.02
CA GLN A 2 7.13 -14.65 -1.24
C GLN A 2 6.69 -14.85 -2.71
N GLY A 3 7.36 -15.73 -3.46
CA GLY A 3 7.20 -15.82 -4.91
C GLY A 3 5.76 -16.07 -5.39
N HIS A 4 4.96 -16.84 -4.65
CA HIS A 4 3.56 -17.07 -5.00
C HIS A 4 2.70 -15.81 -4.81
N VAL A 5 2.83 -15.13 -3.67
CA VAL A 5 2.07 -13.89 -3.37
C VAL A 5 2.44 -12.79 -4.36
N THR A 6 3.72 -12.60 -4.64
CA THR A 6 4.18 -11.58 -5.60
C THR A 6 3.60 -11.81 -6.99
N ARG A 7 3.63 -13.06 -7.49
CA ARG A 7 3.05 -13.40 -8.81
C ARG A 7 1.55 -13.12 -8.86
N THR A 8 0.80 -13.48 -7.82
CA THR A 8 -0.65 -13.23 -7.77
C THR A 8 -0.96 -11.73 -7.80
N LEU A 9 -0.22 -10.92 -7.03
CA LEU A 9 -0.40 -9.46 -7.03
C LEU A 9 -0.03 -8.85 -8.39
N GLN A 10 1.10 -9.27 -8.98
CA GLN A 10 1.50 -8.82 -10.32
C GLN A 10 0.46 -9.18 -11.39
N ALA A 11 -0.10 -10.39 -11.35
CA ALA A 11 -1.15 -10.81 -12.26
C ALA A 11 -2.43 -9.99 -12.08
N ALA A 12 -2.83 -9.70 -10.84
CA ALA A 12 -4.00 -8.85 -10.55
C ALA A 12 -3.82 -7.42 -11.08
N ILE A 13 -2.63 -6.84 -10.90
CA ILE A 13 -2.26 -5.53 -11.42
C ILE A 13 -2.33 -5.51 -12.96
N ALA A 14 -1.68 -6.47 -13.63
CA ALA A 14 -1.69 -6.53 -15.10
C ALA A 14 -3.09 -6.76 -15.68
N ALA A 15 -3.95 -7.51 -14.98
CA ALA A 15 -5.33 -7.73 -15.39
C ALA A 15 -6.25 -6.54 -15.09
N GLY A 16 -5.79 -5.50 -14.40
CA GLY A 16 -6.63 -4.40 -13.93
C GLY A 16 -7.71 -4.84 -12.92
N ARG A 17 -7.51 -5.98 -12.24
CA ARG A 17 -8.48 -6.61 -11.33
C ARG A 17 -7.91 -6.70 -9.91
N VAL A 18 -7.53 -5.54 -9.37
CA VAL A 18 -7.02 -5.42 -8.00
C VAL A 18 -8.19 -5.44 -7.03
N ALA A 19 -8.14 -6.31 -6.02
CA ALA A 19 -9.16 -6.36 -4.98
C ALA A 19 -9.14 -5.09 -4.12
N HIS A 20 -10.29 -4.73 -3.55
CA HIS A 20 -10.44 -3.55 -2.68
C HIS A 20 -9.74 -3.69 -1.32
N ALA A 21 -9.45 -4.92 -0.89
CA ALA A 21 -8.80 -5.21 0.38
C ALA A 21 -7.93 -6.47 0.29
N PHE A 22 -6.83 -6.48 1.05
CA PHE A 22 -5.91 -7.61 1.17
C PHE A 22 -5.60 -7.88 2.65
N LEU A 23 -5.67 -9.16 3.04
CA LEU A 23 -5.21 -9.63 4.34
C LEU A 23 -3.91 -10.43 4.18
N PHE A 24 -2.80 -9.84 4.59
CA PHE A 24 -1.52 -10.55 4.64
C PHE A 24 -1.38 -11.26 5.99
N ALA A 25 -1.35 -12.59 5.99
CA ALA A 25 -1.21 -13.40 7.19
C ALA A 25 0.12 -14.17 7.23
N GLY A 26 0.65 -14.43 8.42
CA GLY A 26 1.86 -15.24 8.62
C GLY A 26 2.78 -14.74 9.75
N PRO A 27 3.87 -15.46 10.07
CA PRO A 27 4.80 -15.12 11.15
C PRO A 27 5.43 -13.73 11.04
N ARG A 28 5.99 -13.21 12.13
CA ARG A 28 6.78 -11.96 12.11
C ARG A 28 8.01 -12.13 11.19
N GLY A 29 8.41 -11.07 10.49
CA GLY A 29 9.59 -11.07 9.63
C GLY A 29 9.41 -11.61 8.20
N VAL A 30 8.25 -12.20 7.84
CA VAL A 30 8.05 -12.80 6.50
C VAL A 30 7.80 -11.77 5.37
N GLY A 31 7.84 -10.48 5.67
CA GLY A 31 7.72 -9.39 4.68
C GLY A 31 6.32 -8.85 4.44
N LYS A 32 5.33 -9.10 5.31
CA LYS A 32 3.93 -8.66 5.13
C LYS A 32 3.80 -7.15 4.88
N THR A 33 4.35 -6.33 5.78
CA THR A 33 4.34 -4.86 5.66
C THR A 33 5.09 -4.40 4.41
N THR A 34 6.22 -5.05 4.09
CA THR A 34 6.99 -4.77 2.87
C THR A 34 6.17 -5.04 1.62
N THR A 35 5.45 -6.16 1.55
CA THR A 35 4.57 -6.50 0.43
C THR A 35 3.44 -5.48 0.30
N ALA A 36 2.81 -5.07 1.42
CA ALA A 36 1.79 -4.03 1.40
C ALA A 36 2.31 -2.69 0.85
N ARG A 37 3.50 -2.25 1.29
CA ARG A 37 4.15 -1.03 0.76
C ARG A 37 4.49 -1.14 -0.73
N LEU A 38 5.00 -2.29 -1.18
CA LEU A 38 5.29 -2.51 -2.61
C LEU A 38 4.02 -2.47 -3.46
N LEU A 39 2.92 -3.06 -2.98
CA LEU A 39 1.62 -2.96 -3.64
C LEU A 39 1.13 -1.50 -3.70
N ALA A 40 1.24 -0.76 -2.60
CA ALA A 40 0.89 0.66 -2.58
C ALA A 40 1.70 1.48 -3.59
N LYS A 41 3.01 1.23 -3.72
CA LYS A 41 3.86 1.85 -4.75
C LYS A 41 3.42 1.49 -6.17
N ALA A 42 3.13 0.22 -6.41
CA ALA A 42 2.69 -0.29 -7.71
C ALA A 42 1.40 0.38 -8.20
N LEU A 43 0.48 0.71 -7.27
CA LEU A 43 -0.79 1.36 -7.58
C LEU A 43 -0.66 2.89 -7.71
N ASN A 44 0.19 3.53 -6.91
CA ASN A 44 0.29 4.99 -6.82
C ASN A 44 1.48 5.59 -7.61
N CYS A 45 2.21 4.78 -8.37
CA CYS A 45 3.34 5.26 -9.16
C CYS A 45 2.88 6.30 -10.21
N GLU A 46 3.55 7.45 -10.26
CA GLU A 46 3.27 8.51 -11.24
C GLU A 46 3.43 8.04 -12.70
N ARG A 47 4.28 7.04 -12.96
CA ARG A 47 4.41 6.41 -14.29
C ARG A 47 3.21 5.53 -14.67
N GLY A 48 2.23 5.40 -13.79
CA GLY A 48 1.05 4.54 -13.94
C GLY A 48 1.13 3.28 -13.11
N VAL A 49 -0.01 2.58 -13.07
CA VAL A 49 -0.18 1.31 -12.37
C VAL A 49 0.68 0.25 -13.06
N SER A 50 1.66 -0.30 -12.35
CA SER A 50 2.67 -1.22 -12.91
C SER A 50 3.02 -2.32 -11.92
N GLN A 51 3.36 -3.51 -12.43
CA GLN A 51 3.93 -4.60 -11.65
C GLN A 51 5.27 -4.23 -11.00
N GLU A 52 5.97 -3.28 -11.63
CA GLU A 52 7.26 -2.76 -11.19
C GLU A 52 7.15 -1.25 -11.00
N PRO A 53 6.96 -0.77 -9.75
CA PRO A 53 6.99 0.67 -9.47
C PRO A 53 8.37 1.22 -9.73
N CYS A 54 8.46 2.46 -10.23
CA CYS A 54 9.73 3.03 -10.66
C CYS A 54 10.73 3.29 -9.54
N ASN A 55 10.27 3.37 -8.28
CA ASN A 55 11.06 3.68 -7.09
C ASN A 55 11.77 5.05 -7.09
N GLU A 56 11.58 5.86 -8.13
CA GLU A 56 12.24 7.16 -8.28
C GLU A 56 11.27 8.34 -8.31
N CYS A 57 9.97 8.16 -8.53
CA CYS A 57 9.02 9.26 -8.48
C CYS A 57 8.69 9.68 -7.03
N THR A 58 8.07 10.84 -6.85
CA THR A 58 7.78 11.38 -5.52
C THR A 58 6.91 10.41 -4.73
N ASN A 59 5.81 9.92 -5.34
CA ASN A 59 4.93 8.95 -4.69
C ASN A 59 5.68 7.68 -4.24
N CYS A 60 6.53 7.11 -5.11
CA CYS A 60 7.29 5.90 -4.77
C CYS A 60 8.29 6.13 -3.62
N ARG A 61 8.94 7.30 -3.56
CA ARG A 61 9.87 7.65 -2.47
C ARG A 61 9.12 7.86 -1.17
N GLU A 62 8.05 8.67 -1.18
CA GLU A 62 7.25 9.00 0.00
C GLU A 62 6.61 7.76 0.64
N ILE A 63 6.08 6.83 -0.18
CA ILE A 63 5.53 5.55 0.31
C ILE A 63 6.65 4.68 0.91
N GLY A 64 7.83 4.69 0.29
CA GLY A 64 9.01 3.99 0.81
C GLY A 64 9.43 4.50 2.19
N GLU A 65 9.41 5.82 2.36
CA GLU A 65 9.77 6.53 3.58
C GLU A 65 8.65 6.51 4.65
N GLY A 66 7.43 6.11 4.28
CA GLY A 66 6.27 6.07 5.19
C GLY A 66 5.69 7.46 5.50
N ARG A 67 5.87 8.42 4.58
CA ARG A 67 5.38 9.81 4.71
C ARG A 67 4.50 10.25 3.56
N ALA A 68 4.00 9.30 2.77
CA ALA A 68 3.06 9.57 1.70
C ALA A 68 1.72 10.05 2.28
N PHE A 69 1.15 11.08 1.67
CA PHE A 69 -0.07 11.71 2.16
C PHE A 69 -1.28 10.78 1.99
N ASP A 70 -1.45 10.19 0.81
CA ASP A 70 -2.60 9.32 0.50
C ASP A 70 -2.36 7.84 0.84
N VAL A 71 -1.26 7.52 1.53
CA VAL A 71 -0.96 6.16 1.99
C VAL A 71 -0.63 6.18 3.47
N LEU A 72 -1.61 5.81 4.28
CA LEU A 72 -1.51 5.79 5.74
C LEU A 72 -1.10 4.39 6.22
N GLU A 73 0.00 4.30 6.96
CA GLU A 73 0.37 3.07 7.67
C GLU A 73 0.04 3.19 9.16
N ILE A 74 -0.87 2.35 9.64
CA ILE A 74 -1.29 2.33 11.05
C ILE A 74 -0.70 1.08 11.71
N ASP A 75 0.09 1.27 12.78
CA ASP A 75 0.56 0.17 13.61
C ASP A 75 -0.50 -0.25 14.65
N GLY A 76 -1.00 -1.46 14.44
CA GLY A 76 -1.99 -2.13 15.27
C GLY A 76 -1.48 -2.61 16.65
N ALA A 77 -0.24 -2.32 17.03
CA ALA A 77 0.28 -2.58 18.37
C ALA A 77 0.19 -1.35 19.30
N SER A 78 -0.24 -0.19 18.79
CA SER A 78 -0.26 1.07 19.56
C SER A 78 -1.56 1.28 20.35
N HIS A 79 -1.50 2.02 21.47
CA HIS A 79 -2.63 2.23 22.39
C HIS A 79 -3.76 3.15 21.88
N THR A 80 -3.68 3.67 20.64
CA THR A 80 -4.61 4.70 20.09
C THR A 80 -5.25 4.33 18.77
N GLN A 81 -5.45 3.04 18.50
CA GLN A 81 -5.94 2.57 17.19
C GLN A 81 -7.38 2.95 16.87
N VAL A 82 -8.26 3.06 17.88
CA VAL A 82 -9.68 3.38 17.65
C VAL A 82 -9.82 4.81 17.10
N ASP A 83 -9.11 5.77 17.70
CA ASP A 83 -9.15 7.16 17.25
C ASP A 83 -8.51 7.29 15.86
N LYS A 84 -7.34 6.66 15.64
CA LYS A 84 -6.70 6.62 14.31
C LYS A 84 -7.59 6.03 13.23
N MET A 85 -8.40 5.03 13.57
CA MET A 85 -9.34 4.43 12.62
C MET A 85 -10.50 5.39 12.31
N ARG A 86 -10.98 6.17 13.29
CA ARG A 86 -12.01 7.20 13.06
C ARG A 86 -11.47 8.29 12.13
N ASP A 87 -10.27 8.79 12.38
CA ASP A 87 -9.61 9.81 11.55
C ASP A 87 -9.40 9.30 10.11
N LEU A 88 -9.03 8.03 9.96
CA LEU A 88 -8.91 7.39 8.64
C LEU A 88 -10.26 7.35 7.91
N MET A 89 -11.35 6.96 8.59
CA MET A 89 -12.68 6.90 7.99
C MET A 89 -13.16 8.27 7.49
N GLU A 90 -12.80 9.35 8.19
CA GLU A 90 -13.07 10.72 7.75
C GLU A 90 -12.23 11.09 6.52
N THR A 91 -10.94 10.73 6.52
CA THR A 91 -10.02 11.05 5.42
C THR A 91 -10.40 10.35 4.12
N VAL A 92 -10.86 9.08 4.19
CA VAL A 92 -11.28 8.28 3.02
C VAL A 92 -12.52 8.86 2.32
N ALA A 93 -13.29 9.72 2.99
CA ALA A 93 -14.43 10.41 2.37
C ALA A 93 -14.00 11.51 1.37
N HIS A 94 -12.72 11.87 1.35
CA HIS A 94 -12.18 12.91 0.47
C HIS A 94 -11.41 12.31 -0.71
N GLN A 95 -11.31 13.08 -1.81
CA GLN A 95 -10.48 12.66 -2.94
C GLN A 95 -8.98 12.72 -2.57
N PRO A 96 -8.15 11.83 -3.17
CA PRO A 96 -6.70 11.87 -2.99
C PRO A 96 -6.12 13.25 -3.34
N ILE A 97 -5.15 13.72 -2.54
CA ILE A 97 -4.54 15.05 -2.72
C ILE A 97 -3.41 15.01 -3.75
N ARG A 98 -2.65 13.90 -3.81
CA ARG A 98 -1.48 13.77 -4.72
C ARG A 98 -1.44 12.46 -5.50
N SER A 99 -1.91 11.40 -4.89
CA SER A 99 -1.91 10.06 -5.46
C SER A 99 -3.12 9.87 -6.36
N ARG A 100 -3.10 8.79 -7.14
CA ARG A 100 -4.02 8.59 -8.26
C ARG A 100 -5.27 7.82 -7.86
#